data_AF-A0A3D2IQJ8-F1
#
_entry.id   AF-A0A3D2IQJ8-F1
#
_cell.length_a   1.000
_cell.length_b   1.000
_cell.length_c   1.000
_cell.angle_alpha   90.00
_cell.angle_beta   90.00
_cell.angle_gamma   90.00
#
_symmetry.space_group_name_H-M   'P 1'
#
loop_
_entity.id
_entity.type
_entity.pdbx_description
1 polymer ?
#
loop_
_entity_poly.entity_id
_entity_poly.type
_entity_poly.pdbx_seq_one_letter_code
_entity_poly.pdbx_strand_id
1 'polypeptide(L)'
;MTKKQIQMMVLVQDLVLAFVINSTATILGGGFKETGLYLVGMFEAFSINYIAGLIIPVERIGRAVAGGIGLKDGSFAHKLVRIFIINAIFVTIISFTIALINCGPVPNIVSIWFGTYPILHLVGFVTSVLIEKPVADLVCTFVK
;
A
#
# COMPACT_ATOMS: atom_id res chain seq x y z
N MET A 1 -7.17 13.76 -16.14
CA MET A 1 -6.39 12.56 -16.52
C MET A 1 -7.28 11.62 -17.31
N THR A 2 -6.75 11.00 -18.37
CA THR A 2 -7.44 9.96 -19.13
C THR A 2 -7.55 8.67 -18.30
N LYS A 3 -8.44 7.75 -18.69
CA LYS A 3 -8.58 6.44 -18.01
C LYS A 3 -7.24 5.68 -17.97
N LYS A 4 -6.47 5.73 -19.05
CA LYS A 4 -5.14 5.11 -19.17
C LYS A 4 -4.13 5.73 -18.21
N GLN A 5 -4.13 7.05 -18.06
CA GLN A 5 -3.29 7.75 -17.08
C GLN A 5 -3.64 7.33 -15.65
N ILE A 6 -4.93 7.25 -15.30
CA ILE A 6 -5.34 6.83 -13.95
C ILE A 6 -4.87 5.40 -13.66
N GLN A 7 -5.04 4.48 -14.61
CA GLN A 7 -4.58 3.10 -14.45
C GLN A 7 -3.06 2.99 -14.28
N MET A 8 -2.29 3.75 -15.06
CA MET A 8 -0.83 3.78 -14.90
C MET A 8 -0.39 4.38 -13.57
N MET A 9 -1.08 5.41 -13.10
CA MET A 9 -0.79 6.02 -11.79
C MET A 9 -0.99 5.00 -10.66
N VAL A 10 -2.11 4.28 -10.68
CA VAL A 10 -2.39 3.22 -9.68
C VAL A 10 -1.33 2.14 -9.75
N LEU A 11 -1.00 1.64 -10.95
CA LEU A 11 0.00 0.58 -11.11
C LEU A 11 1.40 0.98 -10.60
N VAL A 12 1.84 2.21 -10.88
CA VAL A 12 3.13 2.72 -10.40
C VAL A 12 3.11 2.91 -8.88
N GLN A 13 2.03 3.45 -8.32
CA GLN A 13 1.89 3.60 -6.87
C GLN A 13 1.90 2.23 -6.17
N ASP A 14 1.19 1.24 -6.73
CA ASP A 14 1.12 -0.11 -6.19
C ASP A 14 2.48 -0.81 -6.21
N LEU A 15 3.25 -0.63 -7.29
CA LEU A 15 4.60 -1.17 -7.40
C LEU A 15 5.54 -0.56 -6.35
N VAL A 16 5.50 0.76 -6.18
CA VAL A 16 6.33 1.46 -5.20
C VAL A 16 5.92 1.06 -3.77
N LEU A 17 4.62 0.98 -3.48
CA LEU A 17 4.14 0.57 -2.17
C LEU A 17 4.54 -0.88 -1.86
N ALA A 18 4.38 -1.80 -2.81
CA ALA A 18 4.80 -3.19 -2.65
C ALA A 18 6.31 -3.29 -2.35
N PHE A 19 7.14 -2.56 -3.09
CA PHE A 19 8.58 -2.49 -2.86
C PHE A 19 8.90 -2.02 -1.42
N VAL A 20 8.29 -0.92 -0.99
CA VAL A 20 8.58 -0.30 0.31
C VAL A 20 8.08 -1.17 1.47
N ILE A 21 6.87 -1.71 1.38
CA ILE A 21 6.30 -2.57 2.42
C ILE A 21 7.11 -3.86 2.55
N ASN A 22 7.44 -4.52 1.43
CA ASN A 22 8.26 -5.73 1.44
C ASN A 22 9.67 -5.46 1.98
N SER A 23 10.30 -4.36 1.58
CA SER A 23 11.62 -3.96 2.09
C SER A 23 11.58 -3.71 3.59
N THR A 24 10.56 -2.99 4.06
CA THR A 24 10.41 -2.68 5.49
C THR A 24 10.17 -3.96 6.29
N ALA A 25 9.30 -4.85 5.82
CA ALA A 25 9.08 -6.15 6.46
C ALA A 25 10.35 -7.01 6.51
N THR A 26 11.13 -7.02 5.43
CA THR A 26 12.42 -7.73 5.35
C THR A 26 13.42 -7.19 6.37
N ILE A 27 13.54 -5.85 6.47
CA ILE A 27 14.44 -5.20 7.44
C ILE A 27 14.00 -5.53 8.87
N LEU A 28 12.71 -5.42 9.18
CA LEU A 28 12.16 -5.74 10.50
C LEU A 28 12.30 -7.24 10.85
N GLY A 29 12.29 -8.12 9.85
CA GLY A 29 12.50 -9.56 9.99
C GLY A 29 13.96 -10.00 10.18
N GLY A 30 14.89 -9.05 10.31
CA GLY A 30 16.32 -9.33 10.51
C GLY A 30 17.18 -9.18 9.25
N GLY A 31 16.71 -8.41 8.26
CA GLY A 31 17.49 -7.98 7.11
C GLY A 31 17.49 -8.94 5.91
N PHE A 32 18.21 -8.53 4.86
CA PHE A 32 18.31 -9.27 3.60
C PHE A 32 19.25 -10.46 3.75
N LYS A 33 18.68 -11.65 3.97
CA LYS A 33 19.45 -12.90 4.08
C LYS A 33 19.60 -13.61 2.74
N GLU A 34 18.54 -13.61 1.93
CA GLU A 34 18.52 -14.22 0.61
C GLU A 34 17.80 -13.32 -0.40
N THR A 35 18.53 -12.86 -1.43
CA THR A 35 17.99 -11.97 -2.46
C THR A 35 16.86 -12.62 -3.27
N GLY A 36 16.91 -13.94 -3.47
CA GLY A 36 15.87 -14.68 -4.18
C GLY A 36 14.51 -14.61 -3.48
N LEU A 37 14.49 -14.93 -2.17
CA LEU A 37 13.27 -14.84 -1.35
C LEU A 37 12.74 -13.41 -1.28
N TYR A 38 13.62 -12.42 -1.19
CA TYR A 38 13.22 -11.02 -1.21
C TYR A 38 12.49 -10.64 -2.51
N LEU A 39 13.02 -11.03 -3.67
CA LEU A 39 12.40 -10.73 -4.96
C LEU A 39 11.05 -11.44 -5.11
N VAL A 40 10.94 -12.70 -4.68
CA VAL A 40 9.67 -13.43 -4.67
C VAL A 40 8.65 -12.69 -3.79
N GLY A 41 9.01 -12.33 -2.56
CA GLY A 41 8.13 -11.58 -1.66
C GLY A 41 7.71 -10.21 -2.21
N MET A 42 8.57 -9.54 -2.98
CA MET A 42 8.22 -8.28 -3.65
C MET A 42 7.14 -8.49 -4.71
N PHE A 43 7.27 -9.52 -5.56
CA PHE A 43 6.29 -9.84 -6.59
C PHE A 43 4.97 -10.35 -5.98
N GLU A 44 5.04 -11.10 -4.89
CA GLU A 44 3.85 -11.49 -4.11
C GLU A 44 3.14 -10.26 -3.56
N ALA A 45 3.86 -9.35 -2.89
CA ALA A 45 3.30 -8.11 -2.37
C ALA A 45 2.61 -7.29 -3.45
N PHE A 46 3.25 -7.14 -4.61
CA PHE A 46 2.68 -6.44 -5.77
C PHE A 46 1.43 -7.12 -6.30
N SER A 47 1.46 -8.44 -6.47
CA SER A 47 0.34 -9.22 -7.00
C SER A 47 -0.87 -9.17 -6.06
N ILE A 48 -0.64 -9.32 -4.75
CA ILE A 48 -1.67 -9.19 -3.73
C ILE A 48 -2.28 -7.79 -3.76
N ASN A 49 -1.44 -6.76 -3.81
CA ASN A 49 -1.90 -5.37 -3.84
C ASN A 49 -2.75 -5.08 -5.08
N TYR A 50 -2.27 -5.49 -6.25
CA TYR A 50 -2.97 -5.32 -7.52
C TYR A 50 -4.33 -6.02 -7.53
N ILE A 51 -4.38 -7.29 -7.12
CA ILE A 51 -5.64 -8.06 -7.04
C ILE A 51 -6.59 -7.41 -6.02
N ALA A 52 -6.09 -6.99 -4.86
CA ALA A 52 -6.89 -6.30 -3.86
C ALA A 52 -7.50 -4.99 -4.42
N GLY A 53 -6.73 -4.23 -5.20
CA GLY A 53 -7.18 -2.99 -5.84
C GLY A 53 -8.24 -3.21 -6.93
N LEU A 54 -8.25 -4.39 -7.56
CA LEU A 54 -9.30 -4.77 -8.52
C LEU A 54 -10.61 -5.16 -7.84
N ILE A 55 -10.53 -5.77 -6.65
CA ILE A 55 -11.70 -6.29 -5.92
C ILE A 55 -12.32 -5.20 -5.04
N ILE A 56 -11.48 -4.42 -4.36
CA ILE A 56 -11.92 -3.50 -3.32
C ILE A 56 -11.95 -2.07 -3.87
N PRO A 57 -13.09 -1.37 -3.81
CA PRO A 57 -13.19 0.02 -4.24
C PRO A 57 -12.58 0.98 -3.20
N VAL A 58 -11.28 0.84 -2.92
CA VAL A 58 -10.53 1.57 -1.89
C VAL A 58 -10.67 3.10 -2.01
N GLU A 59 -10.66 3.63 -3.24
CA GLU A 59 -10.83 5.05 -3.51
C GLU A 59 -12.23 5.57 -3.13
N ARG A 60 -13.24 4.71 -3.23
CA ARG A 60 -14.60 5.06 -2.80
C ARG A 60 -14.70 5.03 -1.28
N ILE A 61 -14.08 4.05 -0.65
CA ILE A 61 -14.04 3.91 0.82
C ILE A 61 -13.29 5.10 1.44
N GLY A 62 -12.08 5.41 0.95
CA GLY A 62 -11.28 6.52 1.48
C GLY A 62 -12.00 7.87 1.38
N ARG A 63 -12.66 8.15 0.25
CA ARG A 63 -13.48 9.37 0.08
C ARG A 63 -14.72 9.37 0.96
N ALA A 64 -15.41 8.23 1.09
CA ALA A 64 -16.57 8.13 1.96
C ALA A 64 -16.21 8.37 3.43
N VAL A 65 -15.08 7.84 3.90
CA VAL A 65 -14.60 8.07 5.26
C VAL A 65 -14.21 9.54 5.46
N ALA A 66 -13.41 10.11 4.55
CA ALA A 66 -12.99 11.51 4.64
C ALA A 66 -14.19 12.49 4.59
N GLY A 67 -15.17 12.22 3.74
CA GLY A 67 -16.41 13.00 3.67
C GLY A 67 -17.32 12.79 4.89
N GLY A 68 -17.40 11.57 5.42
CA GLY A 68 -18.21 11.23 6.58
C GLY A 68 -17.77 11.92 7.88
N ILE A 69 -16.49 12.27 7.99
CA ILE A 69 -15.96 13.07 9.11
C ILE A 69 -16.02 14.60 8.86
N GLY A 70 -16.74 15.03 7.81
CA GLY A 70 -17.01 16.45 7.52
C GLY A 70 -15.84 17.21 6.91
N LEU A 71 -14.82 16.52 6.37
CA LEU A 71 -13.70 17.21 5.73
C LEU A 71 -14.08 17.72 4.34
N LYS A 72 -13.75 18.99 4.07
CA LYS A 72 -13.98 19.62 2.77
C LYS A 72 -13.22 18.89 1.67
N ASP A 73 -13.92 18.52 0.61
CA ASP A 73 -13.34 17.95 -0.60
C ASP A 73 -12.20 18.82 -1.15
N GLY A 74 -11.06 18.18 -1.40
CA GLY A 74 -9.84 18.83 -1.89
C GLY A 74 -9.00 19.53 -0.81
N SER A 75 -9.45 19.57 0.46
CA SER A 75 -8.58 20.04 1.55
C SER A 75 -7.41 19.09 1.78
N PHE A 76 -6.29 19.64 2.30
CA PHE A 76 -5.13 18.82 2.66
C PHE A 76 -5.49 17.75 3.70
N ALA A 77 -6.33 18.10 4.68
CA ALA A 77 -6.84 17.15 5.67
C ALA A 77 -7.65 16.02 5.03
N HIS A 78 -8.56 16.32 4.10
CA HIS A 78 -9.30 15.29 3.36
C HIS A 78 -8.33 14.35 2.66
N LYS A 79 -7.33 14.91 1.98
CA LYS A 79 -6.31 14.14 1.26
C LYS A 79 -5.55 13.19 2.19
N LEU A 80 -5.08 13.68 3.35
CA LEU A 80 -4.37 12.86 4.32
C LEU A 80 -5.23 11.72 4.85
N VAL A 81 -6.48 12.00 5.27
CA VAL A 81 -7.37 10.95 5.78
C VAL A 81 -7.69 9.91 4.71
N ARG A 82 -7.96 10.35 3.48
CA ARG A 82 -8.19 9.44 2.36
C ARG A 82 -7.00 8.50 2.15
N ILE A 83 -5.78 9.04 2.08
CA ILE A 83 -4.56 8.25 1.90
C ILE A 83 -4.34 7.31 3.07
N PHE A 84 -4.57 7.79 4.30
CA PHE A 84 -4.44 6.98 5.52
C PHE A 84 -5.33 5.74 5.46
N ILE A 85 -6.61 5.91 5.10
CA ILE A 85 -7.57 4.81 5.00
C ILE A 85 -7.23 3.85 3.87
N ILE A 86 -6.88 4.36 2.69
CA ILE A 86 -6.48 3.52 1.55
C ILE A 86 -5.24 2.69 1.91
N ASN A 87 -4.24 3.34 2.50
CA ASN A 87 -3.02 2.68 2.96
C ASN A 87 -3.32 1.65 4.07
N ALA A 88 -4.26 1.92 4.97
CA ALA A 88 -4.66 0.96 6.00
C ALA A 88 -5.20 -0.32 5.39
N ILE A 89 -6.06 -0.21 4.37
CA ILE A 89 -6.63 -1.36 3.67
C ILE A 89 -5.51 -2.17 2.98
N PHE A 90 -4.71 -1.51 2.14
CA PHE A 90 -3.68 -2.21 1.37
C PHE A 90 -2.59 -2.80 2.25
N VAL A 91 -2.04 -2.04 3.19
CA VAL A 91 -1.01 -2.55 4.09
C VAL A 91 -1.55 -3.71 4.91
N THR A 92 -2.79 -3.65 5.40
CA THR A 92 -3.39 -4.78 6.14
C THR A 92 -3.43 -6.03 5.28
N ILE A 93 -3.98 -5.94 4.06
CA ILE A 93 -4.13 -7.09 3.18
C ILE A 93 -2.76 -7.68 2.80
N ILE A 94 -1.82 -6.84 2.37
CA ILE A 94 -0.49 -7.27 1.95
C ILE A 94 0.27 -7.90 3.11
N SER A 95 0.40 -7.16 4.23
CA SER A 95 1.25 -7.60 5.35
C SER A 95 0.67 -8.82 6.06
N PHE A 96 -0.66 -8.92 6.18
CA PHE A 96 -1.29 -10.09 6.78
C PHE A 96 -1.19 -11.32 5.88
N THR A 97 -1.38 -11.17 4.56
CA THR A 97 -1.24 -12.27 3.60
C THR A 97 0.20 -12.79 3.56
N ILE A 98 1.19 -11.88 3.54
CA ILE A 98 2.61 -12.27 3.59
C ILE A 98 2.95 -12.94 4.92
N ALA A 99 2.41 -12.47 6.04
CA ALA A 99 2.59 -13.13 7.33
C ALA A 99 2.04 -14.56 7.31
N LEU A 100 0.87 -14.78 6.69
CA LEU A 100 0.29 -16.12 6.51
C LEU A 100 1.12 -17.01 5.59
N ILE A 101 1.68 -16.47 4.50
CA ILE A 101 2.56 -17.22 3.59
C ILE A 101 3.82 -17.67 4.32
N ASN A 102 4.45 -16.77 5.09
CA ASN A 102 5.74 -17.04 5.72
C ASN A 102 5.65 -17.86 7.01
N CYS A 103 4.62 -17.62 7.83
CA CYS A 103 4.50 -18.25 9.15
C CYS A 103 3.44 -19.36 9.20
N GLY A 104 2.55 -19.45 8.21
CA GLY A 104 1.38 -20.32 8.25
C GLY A 104 0.29 -19.83 9.22
N PRO A 105 -0.85 -20.52 9.30
CA PRO A 105 -1.96 -20.18 10.18
C PRO A 105 -1.70 -20.65 11.62
N VAL A 106 -0.71 -20.03 12.28
CA VAL A 106 -0.38 -20.31 13.69
C VAL A 106 -1.32 -19.56 14.65
N PRO A 107 -1.61 -20.09 15.86
CA PRO A 107 -2.56 -19.48 16.80
C PRO A 107 -2.26 -18.03 17.19
N ASN A 108 -0.98 -17.62 17.13
CA ASN A 108 -0.50 -16.29 17.49
C ASN A 108 -0.20 -15.40 16.28
N ILE A 109 -0.65 -15.76 15.07
CA ILE A 109 -0.32 -15.03 13.84
C ILE A 109 -0.70 -13.55 13.90
N VAL A 110 -1.85 -13.23 14.50
CA VAL A 110 -2.31 -11.84 14.66
C VAL A 110 -1.36 -11.05 15.54
N SER A 111 -0.87 -11.64 16.63
CA SER A 111 0.09 -11.00 17.53
C SER A 111 1.44 -10.79 16.86
N ILE A 112 1.92 -11.76 16.07
CA ILE A 112 3.17 -11.66 15.32
C ILE A 112 3.07 -10.54 14.28
N TRP A 113 2.00 -10.55 13.49
CA TRP A 113 1.71 -9.55 12.48
C TRP A 113 1.58 -8.15 13.07
N PHE A 114 0.90 -8.01 14.21
CA PHE A 114 0.74 -6.73 14.88
C PHE A 114 2.06 -6.14 15.40
N GLY A 115 3.10 -6.97 15.60
CA GLY A 115 4.43 -6.51 15.97
C GLY A 115 5.12 -5.66 14.88
N THR A 116 4.82 -5.90 13.60
CA THR A 116 5.39 -5.15 12.47
C THR A 116 4.38 -4.19 11.82
N TYR A 117 3.08 -4.48 11.94
CA TYR A 117 2.01 -3.74 11.27
C TYR A 117 2.03 -2.21 11.48
N PRO A 118 2.20 -1.66 12.71
CA PRO A 118 2.21 -0.21 12.91
C PRO A 118 3.32 0.50 12.13
N ILE A 119 4.50 -0.13 12.07
CA ILE A 119 5.65 0.41 11.33
C ILE A 119 5.39 0.34 9.82
N LEU A 120 4.89 -0.81 9.33
CA LEU A 120 4.52 -0.97 7.92
C LEU A 120 3.46 0.05 7.50
N HIS A 121 2.46 0.28 8.34
CA HIS A 121 1.40 1.25 8.07
C HIS A 121 1.95 2.68 8.03
N LEU A 122 2.79 3.06 9.00
CA LEU A 122 3.43 4.37 9.04
C LEU A 122 4.30 4.61 7.79
N VAL A 123 5.17 3.66 7.46
CA VAL A 123 6.07 3.78 6.31
C VAL A 123 5.27 3.84 5.01
N GLY A 124 4.28 2.95 4.82
CA GLY A 124 3.39 2.97 3.66
C GLY A 124 2.67 4.30 3.52
N PHE A 125 2.16 4.85 4.63
CA PHE A 125 1.44 6.13 4.62
C PHE A 125 2.36 7.29 4.20
N VAL A 126 3.54 7.39 4.81
CA VAL A 126 4.52 8.42 4.48
C VAL A 126 4.93 8.30 3.00
N THR A 127 5.20 7.09 2.54
CA THR A 127 5.51 6.83 1.13
C THR A 127 4.38 7.27 0.22
N SER A 128 3.14 6.85 0.46
CA SER A 128 1.98 7.23 -0.37
C SER A 128 1.80 8.76 -0.45
N VAL A 129 1.96 9.47 0.66
CA VAL A 129 1.89 10.95 0.69
C VAL A 129 2.99 11.58 -0.16
N LEU A 130 4.22 11.06 -0.08
CA LEU A 130 5.37 11.60 -0.80
C LEU A 130 5.31 11.30 -2.31
N ILE A 131 4.83 10.14 -2.71
CA ILE A 131 4.88 9.70 -4.11
C ILE A 131 3.66 10.11 -4.94
N GLU A 132 2.52 10.41 -4.32
CA GLU A 132 1.28 10.65 -5.07
C GLU A 132 1.42 11.76 -6.11
N LYS A 133 2.00 12.91 -5.72
CA LYS A 133 2.20 14.05 -6.63
C LYS A 133 3.28 13.76 -7.70
N PRO A 134 4.50 13.32 -7.34
CA PRO A 134 5.52 12.96 -8.34
C PRO A 134 5.03 11.92 -9.36
N VAL A 135 4.29 10.90 -8.92
CA VAL A 135 3.76 9.87 -9.83
C VAL A 135 2.68 10.43 -10.74
N ALA A 136 1.78 11.29 -10.24
CA ALA A 136 0.78 11.95 -11.06
C ALA A 136 1.43 12.83 -12.15
N ASP A 137 2.45 13.60 -11.79
CA ASP A 137 3.20 14.47 -12.72
C ASP A 137 3.96 13.64 -13.77
N LEU A 138 4.60 12.54 -13.34
CA LEU A 138 5.28 11.60 -14.22
C LEU A 138 4.31 11.00 -15.26
N VAL A 139 3.18 10.48 -14.80
CA VAL A 139 2.21 9.83 -15.69
C VAL A 139 1.59 10.83 -16.67
N CYS A 140 1.28 12.05 -16.24
CA CYS A 140 0.81 13.10 -17.14
C CYS A 140 1.83 13.47 -18.22
N THR A 141 3.13 13.36 -17.92
CA THR A 141 4.22 13.67 -18.85
C THR A 141 4.43 12.57 -19.89
N PHE A 142 4.43 11.31 -19.46
CA PHE A 142 4.83 10.18 -20.31
C PHE A 142 3.66 9.46 -21.00
N VAL A 143 2.45 9.55 -20.44
CA VAL A 143 1.26 8.88 -20.98
C VAL A 143 0.36 9.94 -21.62
N LYS A 144 0.42 10.06 -22.94
CA LYS A 144 -0.50 10.89 -23.74
C LYS A 144 -1.81 10.16 -24.00
#